data_AF-A0A109DFZ5-F1
#
_entry.id   AF-A0A109DFZ5-F1
#
_cell.length_a   1.000
_cell.length_b   1.000
_cell.length_c   1.000
_cell.angle_alpha   90.00
_cell.angle_beta   90.00
_cell.angle_gamma   90.00
#
_symmetry.space_group_name_H-M   'P 1'
#
loop_
_entity.id
_entity.type
_entity.pdbx_description
1 polymer ?
#
loop_
_entity_poly.entity_id
_entity_poly.type
_entity_poly.pdbx_seq_one_letter_code
_entity_poly.pdbx_strand_id
1 'polypeptide(L)'
;SILNPGKNFRDTFAEVHLMSDNPNTFIPAFTKAGADLIEIHYEAMSEDSLIHWLDYMHEHQIKAGVVLNPDTPASVLKKFATKVDQVLVMTVYPGFGGQKFIDESKKITEIQSILNGVNSKAPIEVDGGINNRTIDIAKKAGASVFVVGSYIFGKSNVPLTIKRLSKEIENEGNYNG
;
A
#
# COMPACT_ATOMS: atom_id res chain seq x y z
N SER A 1 -10.16 -2.77 -12.06
CA SER A 1 -10.27 -4.16 -11.58
C SER A 1 -10.93 -5.01 -12.65
N ILE A 2 -10.14 -5.71 -13.47
CA ILE A 2 -10.68 -6.76 -14.35
C ILE A 2 -10.63 -8.05 -13.54
N LEU A 3 -11.68 -8.35 -12.79
CA LEU A 3 -11.85 -9.67 -12.17
C LEU A 3 -12.43 -10.58 -13.24
N ASN A 4 -11.57 -11.44 -13.78
CA ASN A 4 -11.93 -12.47 -14.75
C ASN A 4 -12.54 -13.65 -13.96
N PRO A 5 -13.80 -14.06 -14.18
CA PRO A 5 -14.53 -14.99 -13.32
C PRO A 5 -14.01 -16.45 -13.30
N GLY A 6 -12.82 -16.70 -13.86
CA GLY A 6 -12.15 -18.02 -13.88
C GLY A 6 -10.75 -18.05 -13.27
N LYS A 7 -10.22 -16.93 -12.75
CA LYS A 7 -8.98 -16.95 -11.94
C LYS A 7 -9.34 -17.10 -10.48
N ASN A 8 -9.03 -18.26 -9.88
CA ASN A 8 -8.88 -18.33 -8.43
C ASN A 8 -7.70 -17.41 -8.04
N PHE A 9 -7.77 -16.74 -6.88
CA PHE A 9 -6.65 -15.98 -6.31
C PHE A 9 -5.36 -16.83 -6.09
N ARG A 10 -5.43 -18.15 -6.32
CA ARG A 10 -4.42 -19.15 -5.97
C ARG A 10 -3.10 -19.10 -6.74
N ASP A 11 -2.95 -18.27 -7.77
CA ASP A 11 -1.70 -18.22 -8.56
C ASP A 11 -0.79 -17.03 -8.21
N THR A 12 -1.30 -16.01 -7.51
CA THR A 12 -0.57 -14.77 -7.20
C THR A 12 -1.11 -14.12 -5.93
N PHE A 13 -0.24 -13.51 -5.12
CA PHE A 13 -0.65 -12.74 -3.94
C PHE A 13 -1.73 -11.71 -4.26
N ALA A 14 -2.82 -11.72 -3.49
CA ALA A 14 -4.02 -10.94 -3.70
C ALA A 14 -4.16 -9.84 -2.64
N GLU A 15 -3.71 -8.64 -2.99
CA GLU A 15 -3.89 -7.43 -2.19
C GLU A 15 -5.20 -6.72 -2.55
N VAL A 16 -5.95 -6.30 -1.53
CA VAL A 16 -7.21 -5.58 -1.66
C VAL A 16 -7.11 -4.22 -0.97
N HIS A 17 -6.96 -3.17 -1.77
CA HIS A 17 -7.11 -1.79 -1.31
C HIS A 17 -8.61 -1.43 -1.17
N LEU A 18 -9.12 -1.39 0.06
CA LEU A 18 -10.53 -1.18 0.34
C LEU A 18 -10.87 0.32 0.47
N MET A 19 -11.25 0.93 -0.65
CA MET A 19 -11.76 2.31 -0.72
C MET A 19 -13.29 2.38 -0.52
N SER A 20 -13.78 1.93 0.65
CA SER A 20 -15.22 1.96 0.99
C SER A 20 -15.45 2.32 2.46
N ASP A 21 -16.57 2.99 2.73
CA ASP A 21 -17.11 3.33 4.05
C ASP A 21 -17.94 2.20 4.70
N ASN A 22 -18.00 1.02 4.09
CA ASN A 22 -18.76 -0.13 4.60
C ASN A 22 -17.85 -1.34 4.91
N PRO A 23 -16.91 -1.22 5.87
CA PRO A 23 -15.97 -2.28 6.22
C PRO A 23 -16.66 -3.56 6.69
N ASN A 24 -17.79 -3.42 7.38
CA ASN A 24 -18.59 -4.54 7.90
C ASN A 24 -19.10 -5.50 6.82
N THR A 25 -19.32 -4.98 5.60
CA THR A 25 -19.76 -5.80 4.47
C THR A 25 -18.57 -6.38 3.73
N PHE A 26 -17.57 -5.55 3.43
CA PHE A 26 -16.53 -5.90 2.49
C PHE A 26 -15.38 -6.71 3.10
N ILE A 27 -14.98 -6.44 4.34
CA ILE A 27 -13.86 -7.16 4.96
C ILE A 27 -14.19 -8.66 5.10
N PRO A 28 -15.36 -9.08 5.62
CA PRO A 28 -15.72 -10.49 5.64
C PRO A 28 -15.86 -11.11 4.24
N ALA A 29 -16.36 -10.34 3.27
CA ALA A 29 -16.52 -10.81 1.89
C ALA A 29 -15.16 -11.10 1.23
N PHE A 30 -14.18 -10.19 1.34
CA PHE A 30 -12.84 -10.37 0.79
C PHE A 30 -12.04 -11.43 1.55
N THR A 31 -12.22 -11.51 2.88
CA THR A 31 -11.67 -12.61 3.69
C THR A 31 -12.16 -13.96 3.18
N LYS A 32 -13.48 -14.12 3.00
CA LYS A 32 -14.08 -15.35 2.46
C LYS A 32 -13.66 -15.64 1.02
N ALA A 33 -13.42 -14.61 0.22
CA ALA A 33 -12.95 -14.75 -1.15
C ALA A 33 -11.49 -15.22 -1.25
N GLY A 34 -10.73 -15.14 -0.16
CA GLY A 34 -9.34 -15.58 -0.08
C GLY A 34 -8.34 -14.49 -0.50
N ALA A 35 -8.58 -13.23 -0.11
CA ALA A 35 -7.56 -12.20 -0.17
C ALA A 35 -6.37 -12.56 0.74
N ASP A 36 -5.14 -12.21 0.37
CA ASP A 36 -3.96 -12.43 1.20
C ASP A 36 -3.65 -11.24 2.11
N LEU A 37 -4.00 -10.03 1.65
CA LEU A 37 -3.86 -8.76 2.36
C LEU A 37 -5.07 -7.89 2.05
N ILE A 38 -5.66 -7.29 3.08
CA ILE A 38 -6.70 -6.28 2.94
C ILE A 38 -6.21 -5.00 3.62
N GLU A 39 -6.25 -3.90 2.88
CA GLU A 39 -5.82 -2.59 3.35
C GLU A 39 -7.02 -1.67 3.52
N ILE A 40 -7.14 -1.07 4.69
CA ILE A 40 -8.29 -0.24 5.05
C ILE A 40 -7.86 1.18 5.39
N HIS A 41 -8.63 2.15 4.94
CA HIS A 41 -8.40 3.58 5.22
C HIS A 41 -8.62 3.87 6.70
N TYR A 42 -7.63 4.51 7.32
CA TYR A 42 -7.74 5.02 8.69
C TYR A 42 -8.97 5.94 8.86
N GLU A 43 -9.28 6.71 7.83
CA GLU A 43 -10.32 7.73 7.81
C GLU A 43 -11.74 7.15 7.62
N ALA A 44 -11.85 5.88 7.25
CA ALA A 44 -13.14 5.25 6.97
C ALA A 44 -13.91 4.85 8.23
N MET A 45 -13.27 4.84 9.41
CA MET A 45 -13.88 4.37 10.65
C MET A 45 -13.23 4.98 11.90
N SER A 46 -13.80 4.72 13.08
CA SER A 46 -13.16 5.08 14.35
C SER A 46 -11.91 4.22 14.59
N GLU A 47 -10.99 4.70 15.43
CA GLU A 47 -9.78 3.95 15.80
C GLU A 47 -10.11 2.59 16.44
N ASP A 48 -11.14 2.52 17.29
CA ASP A 48 -11.58 1.27 17.91
C ASP A 48 -12.09 0.27 16.87
N SER A 49 -12.85 0.76 15.88
CA SER A 49 -13.33 -0.06 14.77
C SER A 49 -12.18 -0.52 13.88
N LEU A 50 -11.17 0.33 13.67
CA LEU A 50 -9.98 -0.02 12.90
C LEU A 50 -9.23 -1.17 13.58
N ILE A 51 -8.92 -1.04 14.86
CA ILE A 51 -8.22 -2.07 15.64
C ILE A 51 -9.00 -3.39 15.62
N HIS A 52 -10.32 -3.33 15.80
CA HIS A 52 -11.18 -4.51 15.70
C HIS A 52 -11.02 -5.24 14.36
N TRP A 53 -10.99 -4.50 13.24
CA TRP A 53 -10.84 -5.12 11.92
C TRP A 53 -9.42 -5.63 11.66
N LEU A 54 -8.38 -4.98 12.18
CA LEU A 54 -7.02 -5.52 12.13
C LEU A 54 -6.95 -6.89 12.81
N ASP A 55 -7.53 -6.99 14.02
CA ASP A 55 -7.57 -8.24 14.77
C ASP A 55 -8.41 -9.32 14.06
N TYR A 56 -9.58 -8.94 13.52
CA TYR A 56 -10.42 -9.85 12.73
C TYR A 56 -9.66 -10.46 11.55
N MET A 57 -8.91 -9.66 10.79
CA MET A 57 -8.15 -10.13 9.64
C MET A 57 -7.07 -11.14 10.07
N HIS A 58 -6.34 -10.85 11.15
CA HIS A 58 -5.34 -11.77 11.70
C HIS A 58 -5.93 -13.08 12.20
N GLU A 59 -7.08 -13.05 12.88
CA GLU A 59 -7.81 -14.25 13.31
C GLU A 59 -8.21 -15.16 12.14
N HIS A 60 -8.41 -14.57 10.95
CA HIS A 60 -8.74 -15.27 9.72
C HIS A 60 -7.53 -15.54 8.83
N GLN A 61 -6.31 -15.39 9.35
CA GLN A 61 -5.05 -15.62 8.62
C GLN A 61 -4.88 -14.71 7.40
N ILE A 62 -5.49 -13.53 7.42
CA ILE A 62 -5.33 -12.48 6.41
C ILE A 62 -4.40 -11.40 6.96
N LYS A 63 -3.47 -10.91 6.13
CA LYS A 63 -2.64 -9.76 6.52
C LYS A 63 -3.48 -8.49 6.56
N ALA A 64 -3.14 -7.61 7.49
CA ALA A 64 -3.88 -6.38 7.77
C ALA A 64 -3.06 -5.14 7.38
N GLY A 65 -3.54 -4.39 6.40
CA GLY A 65 -2.92 -3.14 5.95
C GLY A 65 -3.69 -1.91 6.42
N VAL A 66 -2.97 -0.81 6.65
CA VAL A 66 -3.58 0.51 6.95
C VAL A 66 -3.18 1.52 5.89
N VAL A 67 -4.18 2.19 5.34
CA VAL A 67 -4.01 3.25 4.34
C VAL A 67 -4.12 4.61 5.01
N LEU A 68 -3.20 5.52 4.64
CA LEU A 68 -3.26 6.93 5.03
C LEU A 68 -3.40 7.82 3.81
N ASN A 69 -4.42 8.68 3.80
CA ASN A 69 -4.58 9.73 2.80
C ASN A 69 -3.50 10.83 2.94
N PRO A 70 -3.34 11.70 1.93
CA PRO A 70 -2.35 12.79 1.96
C PRO A 70 -2.48 13.70 3.20
N ASP A 71 -3.70 13.97 3.67
CA ASP A 71 -3.92 14.86 4.81
C ASP A 71 -3.81 14.17 6.17
N THR A 72 -3.70 12.85 6.21
CA THR A 72 -3.65 12.09 7.46
C THR A 72 -2.21 11.97 7.97
N PRO A 73 -1.92 12.44 9.19
CA PRO A 73 -0.55 12.44 9.69
C PRO A 73 -0.07 11.03 10.04
N ALA A 74 1.23 10.74 9.83
CA ALA A 74 1.84 9.45 10.18
C ALA A 74 1.66 9.06 11.65
N SER A 75 1.54 10.06 12.54
CA SER A 75 1.44 9.87 13.98
C SER A 75 0.24 9.04 14.44
N VAL A 76 -0.82 8.92 13.61
CA VAL A 76 -1.99 8.08 13.92
C VAL A 76 -1.61 6.61 14.10
N LEU A 77 -0.60 6.14 13.37
CA LEU A 77 -0.14 4.74 13.42
C LEU A 77 0.38 4.32 14.78
N LYS A 78 0.86 5.25 15.62
CA LYS A 78 1.49 4.93 16.91
C LYS A 78 0.62 4.06 17.82
N LYS A 79 -0.70 4.12 17.66
CA LYS A 79 -1.67 3.37 18.48
C LYS A 79 -1.81 1.90 18.09
N PHE A 80 -1.50 1.55 16.85
CA PHE A 80 -1.80 0.21 16.31
C PHE A 80 -0.70 -0.33 15.39
N ALA A 81 0.48 0.31 15.31
CA ALA A 81 1.61 -0.10 14.47
C ALA A 81 2.08 -1.55 14.68
N THR A 82 1.87 -2.12 15.87
CA THR A 82 2.20 -3.52 16.17
C THR A 82 1.25 -4.54 15.53
N LYS A 83 0.11 -4.08 15.01
CA LYS A 83 -0.93 -4.90 14.36
C LYS A 83 -0.97 -4.71 12.84
N VAL A 84 -0.06 -3.93 12.28
CA VAL A 84 -0.06 -3.60 10.86
C VAL A 84 0.98 -4.45 10.14
N ASP A 85 0.56 -5.15 9.10
CA ASP A 85 1.43 -5.94 8.22
C ASP A 85 1.94 -5.15 7.02
N GLN A 86 1.25 -4.09 6.61
CA GLN A 86 1.64 -3.18 5.51
C GLN A 86 1.02 -1.79 5.73
N VAL A 87 1.78 -0.73 5.46
CA VAL A 87 1.24 0.64 5.47
C VAL A 87 1.20 1.17 4.04
N LEU A 88 0.01 1.50 3.53
CA LEU A 88 -0.15 2.16 2.25
C LEU A 88 -0.22 3.67 2.44
N VAL A 89 0.69 4.40 1.79
CA VAL A 89 0.70 5.85 1.72
C VAL A 89 0.13 6.30 0.38
N MET A 90 -0.99 7.00 0.42
CA MET A 90 -1.57 7.60 -0.78
C MET A 90 -0.76 8.83 -1.18
N THR A 91 -0.23 8.85 -2.41
CA THR A 91 0.45 10.01 -3.02
C THR A 91 -0.43 10.73 -4.05
N VAL A 92 -1.72 10.43 -4.03
CA VAL A 92 -2.83 11.13 -4.71
C VAL A 92 -4.07 10.97 -3.83
N TYR A 93 -5.11 11.77 -4.05
CA TYR A 93 -6.38 11.48 -3.38
C TYR A 93 -7.04 10.23 -4.00
N PRO A 94 -7.66 9.35 -3.20
CA PRO A 94 -8.34 8.16 -3.70
C PRO A 94 -9.40 8.47 -4.77
N GLY A 95 -9.61 7.54 -5.70
CA GLY A 95 -10.70 7.60 -6.67
C GLY A 95 -10.25 7.45 -8.13
N PHE A 96 -9.45 8.39 -8.64
CA PHE A 96 -9.10 8.43 -10.08
C PHE A 96 -7.60 8.25 -10.35
N GLY A 97 -7.28 7.44 -11.36
CA GLY A 97 -5.91 7.30 -11.86
C GLY A 97 -5.44 8.51 -12.67
N GLY A 98 -4.11 8.69 -12.77
CA GLY A 98 -3.50 9.76 -13.58
C GLY A 98 -3.36 11.12 -12.89
N GLN A 99 -3.69 11.19 -11.60
CA GLN A 99 -3.43 12.36 -10.78
C GLN A 99 -1.91 12.61 -10.61
N LYS A 100 -1.57 13.86 -10.29
CA LYS A 100 -0.17 14.26 -10.04
C LYS A 100 0.28 13.74 -8.68
N PHE A 101 1.48 13.17 -8.64
CA PHE A 101 2.15 12.74 -7.43
C PHE A 101 2.28 13.88 -6.42
N ILE A 102 1.83 13.63 -5.20
CA ILE A 102 2.04 14.44 -4.00
C ILE A 102 3.26 13.85 -3.28
N ASP A 103 4.24 14.71 -2.96
CA ASP A 103 5.46 14.27 -2.29
C ASP A 103 5.21 14.01 -0.80
N GLU A 104 5.04 12.74 -0.46
CA GLU A 104 4.82 12.23 0.89
C GLU A 104 6.11 11.74 1.57
N SER A 105 7.31 12.09 1.06
CA SER A 105 8.59 11.58 1.57
C SER A 105 8.77 11.76 3.09
N LYS A 106 8.30 12.89 3.62
CA LYS A 106 8.34 13.15 5.07
C LYS A 106 7.47 12.16 5.84
N LYS A 107 6.23 11.93 5.37
CA LYS A 107 5.31 10.97 5.97
C LYS A 107 5.88 9.55 5.92
N ILE A 108 6.44 9.13 4.79
CA ILE A 108 7.08 7.82 4.63
C ILE A 108 8.23 7.66 5.65
N THR A 109 9.09 8.66 5.80
CA THR A 109 10.20 8.64 6.77
C THR A 109 9.70 8.55 8.22
N GLU A 110 8.63 9.27 8.55
CA GLU A 110 7.99 9.22 9.87
C GLU A 110 7.36 7.86 10.15
N ILE A 111 6.67 7.27 9.17
CA ILE A 111 6.09 5.92 9.27
C ILE A 111 7.20 4.90 9.52
N GLN A 112 8.30 4.96 8.75
CA GLN A 112 9.45 4.06 8.95
C GLN A 112 10.00 4.16 10.37
N SER A 113 10.08 5.37 10.91
CA SER A 113 10.54 5.60 12.29
C SER A 113 9.59 5.00 13.33
N ILE A 114 8.26 5.11 13.11
CA ILE A 114 7.24 4.52 13.99
C ILE A 114 7.33 2.99 13.96
N LEU A 115 7.41 2.38 12.77
CA LEU A 115 7.51 0.93 12.60
C LEU A 115 8.79 0.38 13.24
N ASN A 116 9.93 1.05 13.04
CA ASN A 116 11.20 0.69 13.67
C ASN A 116 11.10 0.76 15.20
N GLY A 117 10.42 1.77 15.75
CA GLY A 117 10.23 1.95 17.19
C GLY A 117 9.49 0.81 17.88
N VAL A 118 8.71 0.02 17.13
CA VAL A 118 8.01 -1.18 17.62
C VAL A 118 8.60 -2.48 17.07
N ASN A 119 9.78 -2.43 16.46
CA ASN A 119 10.44 -3.56 15.78
C ASN A 119 9.56 -4.23 14.69
N SER A 120 8.64 -3.48 14.09
CA SER A 120 7.84 -3.96 12.97
C SER A 120 8.66 -3.98 11.68
N LYS A 121 8.41 -4.99 10.85
CA LYS A 121 8.99 -5.15 9.50
C LYS A 121 7.97 -4.90 8.40
N ALA A 122 6.81 -4.32 8.73
CA ALA A 122 5.79 -4.00 7.75
C ALA A 122 6.40 -3.14 6.62
N PRO A 123 6.26 -3.54 5.34
CA PRO A 123 6.64 -2.68 4.24
C PRO A 123 5.77 -1.42 4.21
N ILE A 124 6.35 -0.37 3.64
CA ILE A 124 5.62 0.85 3.28
C ILE A 124 5.36 0.80 1.79
N GLU A 125 4.09 0.76 1.44
CA GLU A 125 3.61 0.85 0.07
C GLU A 125 3.26 2.29 -0.30
N VAL A 126 3.40 2.62 -1.57
CA VAL A 126 2.95 3.90 -2.13
C VAL A 126 2.06 3.69 -3.35
N ASP A 127 0.89 4.32 -3.35
CA ASP A 127 -0.05 4.36 -4.49
C ASP A 127 -0.36 5.80 -4.92
N GLY A 128 -0.21 6.04 -6.23
CA GLY A 128 -0.59 7.28 -6.88
C GLY A 128 0.55 7.98 -7.61
N GLY A 129 0.50 8.00 -8.94
CA GLY A 129 1.45 8.80 -9.74
C GLY A 129 2.89 8.26 -9.78
N ILE A 130 3.10 6.98 -9.47
CA ILE A 130 4.42 6.32 -9.53
C ILE A 130 4.92 6.23 -10.98
N ASN A 131 6.16 6.69 -11.16
CA ASN A 131 6.94 6.66 -12.40
C ASN A 131 8.44 6.61 -12.05
N ASN A 132 9.31 6.60 -13.05
CA ASN A 132 10.76 6.50 -12.87
C ASN A 132 11.44 7.61 -12.05
N ARG A 133 10.77 8.75 -11.84
CA ARG A 133 11.28 9.82 -10.97
C ARG A 133 10.68 9.71 -9.57
N THR A 134 9.39 9.47 -9.47
CA THR A 134 8.67 9.45 -8.18
C THR A 134 8.94 8.17 -7.39
N ILE A 135 9.27 7.06 -8.06
CA ILE A 135 9.70 5.83 -7.38
C ILE A 135 11.01 6.05 -6.62
N ASP A 136 11.98 6.77 -7.18
CA ASP A 136 13.26 7.06 -6.53
C ASP A 136 13.08 7.96 -5.29
N ILE A 137 12.17 8.93 -5.38
CA ILE A 137 11.80 9.81 -4.26
C ILE A 137 11.21 8.97 -3.10
N ALA A 138 10.17 8.17 -3.39
CA ALA A 138 9.51 7.33 -2.39
C ALA A 138 10.45 6.26 -1.81
N LYS A 139 11.27 5.62 -2.66
CA LYS A 139 12.27 4.62 -2.24
C LYS A 139 13.28 5.22 -1.28
N LYS A 140 13.85 6.39 -1.61
CA LYS A 140 14.80 7.10 -0.72
C LYS A 140 14.19 7.49 0.62
N ALA A 141 12.88 7.72 0.65
CA ALA A 141 12.15 8.01 1.88
C ALA A 141 11.86 6.77 2.74
N GLY A 142 12.02 5.55 2.19
CA GLY A 142 11.82 4.28 2.90
C GLY A 142 10.73 3.37 2.34
N ALA A 143 10.03 3.76 1.26
CA ALA A 143 9.05 2.89 0.62
C ALA A 143 9.71 1.69 -0.06
N SER A 144 9.06 0.53 0.01
CA SER A 144 9.57 -0.73 -0.55
C SER A 144 8.57 -1.46 -1.45
N VAL A 145 7.29 -1.07 -1.42
CA VAL A 145 6.23 -1.56 -2.31
C VAL A 145 5.64 -0.38 -3.09
N PHE A 146 5.33 -0.60 -4.36
CA PHE A 146 4.92 0.48 -5.27
C PHE A 146 3.78 0.03 -6.18
N VAL A 147 2.62 0.69 -6.06
CA VAL A 147 1.50 0.48 -6.98
C VAL A 147 1.73 1.28 -8.25
N VAL A 148 1.86 0.57 -9.37
CA VAL A 148 2.12 1.18 -10.68
C VAL A 148 0.99 0.87 -11.65
N GLY A 149 0.03 1.79 -11.75
CA GLY A 149 -1.10 1.69 -12.67
C GLY A 149 -0.81 2.31 -14.06
N SER A 150 -1.30 3.52 -14.26
CA SER A 150 -1.36 4.21 -15.58
C SER A 150 -0.01 4.34 -16.28
N TYR A 151 1.10 4.34 -15.55
CA TYR A 151 2.44 4.40 -16.13
C TYR A 151 2.82 3.15 -16.93
N ILE A 152 2.38 1.97 -16.48
CA ILE A 152 2.61 0.70 -17.19
C ILE A 152 1.60 0.55 -18.34
N PHE A 153 0.32 0.78 -18.07
CA PHE A 153 -0.74 0.59 -19.08
C PHE A 153 -0.81 1.69 -20.14
N GLY A 154 -0.20 2.85 -19.89
CA GLY A 154 -0.07 3.95 -20.87
C GLY A 154 1.11 3.80 -21.85
N LYS A 155 1.87 2.70 -21.78
CA LYS A 155 3.01 2.43 -22.66
C LYS A 155 2.73 1.22 -23.54
N SER A 156 3.22 1.28 -24.79
CA SER A 156 3.03 0.23 -25.80
C SER A 156 3.76 -1.09 -25.49
N ASN A 157 4.66 -1.12 -24.50
CA ASN A 157 5.39 -2.32 -24.10
C ASN A 157 5.47 -2.45 -22.57
N VAL A 158 4.51 -3.20 -22.01
CA VAL A 158 4.37 -3.49 -20.59
C VAL A 158 5.61 -4.23 -20.02
N PRO A 159 6.13 -5.33 -20.63
CA PRO A 159 7.31 -6.01 -20.12
C PRO A 159 8.57 -5.13 -20.01
N LEU A 160 8.84 -4.28 -21.00
CA LEU A 160 9.99 -3.36 -20.94
C LEU A 160 9.83 -2.31 -19.85
N THR A 161 8.60 -1.86 -19.60
CA THR A 161 8.31 -0.85 -18.56
C THR A 161 8.51 -1.44 -17.17
N ILE A 162 8.05 -2.68 -16.94
CA ILE A 162 8.31 -3.43 -15.71
C ILE A 162 9.81 -3.60 -15.50
N LYS A 163 10.54 -4.09 -16.51
CA LYS A 163 12.00 -4.30 -16.42
C LYS A 163 12.76 -3.02 -16.05
N ARG A 164 12.33 -1.86 -16.55
CA ARG A 164 12.95 -0.57 -16.20
C ARG A 164 12.71 -0.20 -14.74
N LEU A 165 11.48 -0.35 -14.26
CA LEU A 165 11.14 -0.07 -12.86
C LEU A 165 11.84 -1.03 -11.90
N SER A 166 11.83 -2.33 -12.21
CA SER A 166 12.57 -3.33 -11.43
C SER A 166 14.05 -2.97 -11.32
N LYS A 167 14.67 -2.49 -12.41
CA LYS A 167 16.07 -2.04 -12.38
C LYS A 167 16.27 -0.83 -11.44
N GLU A 168 15.35 0.12 -11.39
CA GLU A 168 15.43 1.27 -10.48
C GLU A 168 15.24 0.84 -9.01
N ILE A 169 14.43 -0.18 -8.76
CA ILE A 169 14.26 -0.80 -7.44
C ILE A 169 15.51 -1.61 -7.06
N GLU A 170 16.10 -2.36 -8.00
CA GLU A 170 17.25 -3.27 -7.77
C GLU A 170 18.63 -2.59 -7.78
N ASN A 171 18.77 -1.39 -8.35
CA ASN A 171 20.04 -0.65 -8.35
C ASN A 171 20.38 -0.14 -6.92
N GLU A 172 20.82 -1.05 -6.05
CA GLU A 172 21.80 -0.77 -5.01
C GLU A 172 23.19 -1.08 -5.59
N GLY A 173 24.12 -0.12 -5.49
CA GLY A 173 25.54 -0.46 -5.62
C GLY A 173 26.51 0.58 -6.17
N ASN A 174 26.07 1.71 -6.77
CA ASN A 174 27.02 2.68 -7.36
C ASN A 174 26.62 4.15 -7.18
N TYR A 175 26.41 4.58 -5.93
CA TYR A 175 26.55 5.99 -5.58
C TYR A 175 27.51 6.11 -4.39
N ASN A 176 28.79 5.84 -4.67
CA ASN A 176 29.89 6.53 -3.98
C ASN A 176 30.12 7.83 -4.75
N GLY A 177 29.81 8.95 -4.11
CA GLY A 177 30.09 10.30 -4.58
C GLY A 177 29.89 11.27 -3.44
#